data_AF-A0A537RCN1-F1
#
_entry.id   AF-A0A537RCN1-F1
#
_cell.length_a   1.000
_cell.length_b   1.000
_cell.length_c   1.000
_cell.angle_alpha   90.00
_cell.angle_beta   90.00
_cell.angle_gamma   90.00
#
_symmetry.space_group_name_H-M   'P 1'
#
loop_
_entity.id
_entity.type
_entity.pdbx_description
1 polymer ?
#
loop_
_entity_poly.entity_id
_entity_poly.type
_entity_poly.pdbx_seq_one_letter_code
_entity_poly.pdbx_strand_id
1 'polypeptide(L)'
;MQLLDLMLEHFAVDGHWTRGHYDDGNGGHCLVGALLHLSRKHSLPRASAIALLQDAMPRPGLPLVHFNDTCCGSVSELRSIILKARRLADDHAEQKRAAAAAKTWLLAQIEKNRRVRSVDGADTAPDQPLAPERLAA
;
A
#
# COMPACT_ATOMS: atom_id res chain seq x y z
N MET A 1 0.30 5.41 8.30
CA MET A 1 -1.07 4.93 8.56
C MET A 1 -1.73 5.67 9.73
N GLN A 2 -1.37 6.94 9.94
CA GLN A 2 -1.75 7.74 11.10
C GLN A 2 -3.27 7.79 11.35
N LEU A 3 -4.10 7.74 10.30
CA LEU A 3 -5.56 7.79 10.47
C LEU A 3 -6.12 6.54 11.16
N LEU A 4 -5.59 5.34 10.90
CA LEU A 4 -6.05 4.14 11.62
C LEU A 4 -5.57 4.14 13.07
N ASP A 5 -4.37 4.66 13.33
CA ASP A 5 -3.83 4.80 14.68
C ASP A 5 -4.70 5.77 15.50
N LEU A 6 -5.06 6.93 14.93
CA LEU A 6 -6.02 7.88 15.53
C LEU A 6 -7.41 7.26 15.76
N MET A 7 -7.87 6.39 14.86
CA MET A 7 -9.13 5.67 15.06
C MET A 7 -9.05 4.67 16.22
N LEU A 8 -7.91 4.00 16.40
CA LEU A 8 -7.69 3.12 17.55
C LEU A 8 -7.64 3.88 18.88
N GLU A 9 -7.09 5.09 18.87
CA GLU A 9 -7.12 6.00 20.03
C GLU A 9 -8.54 6.50 20.30
N HIS A 10 -9.27 6.92 19.26
CA HIS A 10 -10.63 7.44 19.39
C HIS A 10 -11.61 6.37 19.90
N PHE A 11 -11.54 5.16 19.36
CA PHE A 11 -12.34 4.04 19.83
C PHE A 11 -11.64 3.26 20.95
N ALA A 12 -11.03 3.96 21.91
CA ALA A 12 -10.54 3.36 23.15
C ALA A 12 -11.65 2.53 23.84
N VAL A 13 -11.24 1.67 24.77
CA VAL A 13 -12.12 0.69 25.44
C VAL A 13 -13.36 1.35 26.06
N ASP A 14 -13.26 2.64 26.40
CA ASP A 14 -14.24 3.39 27.19
C ASP A 14 -15.27 4.16 26.33
N GLY A 15 -15.25 3.98 25.00
CA GLY A 15 -16.41 4.26 24.17
C GLY A 15 -16.56 5.71 23.68
N HIS A 16 -16.20 5.91 22.42
CA HIS A 16 -16.75 6.95 21.55
C HIS A 16 -17.39 6.34 20.31
N TRP A 17 -18.00 5.16 20.46
CA TRP A 17 -18.69 4.48 19.38
C TRP A 17 -20.19 4.65 19.51
N THR A 18 -20.83 5.12 18.44
CA THR A 18 -22.29 5.10 18.34
C THR A 18 -22.75 4.23 17.17
N ARG A 19 -23.81 3.48 17.40
CA ARG A 19 -24.43 2.55 16.45
C ARG A 19 -25.71 3.16 15.91
N GLY A 20 -25.93 3.08 14.60
CA GLY A 20 -27.16 3.59 13.96
C GLY A 20 -27.24 5.12 13.85
N HIS A 21 -26.28 5.85 14.44
CA HIS A 21 -26.20 7.31 14.36
C HIS A 21 -24.83 7.73 13.83
N TYR A 22 -24.78 8.86 13.13
CA TYR A 22 -23.52 9.38 12.57
C TYR A 22 -22.60 9.94 13.66
N ASP A 23 -23.17 10.76 14.54
CA ASP A 23 -22.61 11.23 15.80
C ASP A 23 -23.72 11.23 16.87
N ASP A 24 -23.34 11.16 18.14
CA ASP A 24 -24.28 11.19 19.27
C ASP A 24 -24.35 12.55 20.00
N GLY A 25 -23.67 13.56 19.46
CA GLY A 25 -23.53 14.88 20.09
C GLY A 25 -22.62 14.93 21.33
N ASN A 26 -22.24 13.79 21.90
CA ASN A 26 -21.40 13.66 23.11
C ASN A 26 -19.97 13.19 22.79
N GLY A 27 -19.57 13.30 21.53
CA GLY A 27 -18.25 12.90 21.04
C GLY A 27 -18.17 11.46 20.53
N GLY A 28 -19.24 10.67 20.68
CA GLY A 28 -19.35 9.37 20.04
C GLY A 28 -19.66 9.49 18.56
N HIS A 29 -19.02 8.63 17.77
CA HIS A 29 -19.17 8.59 16.32
C HIS A 29 -19.37 7.15 15.84
N CYS A 30 -20.07 6.96 14.73
CA CYS A 30 -19.98 5.69 14.02
C CYS A 30 -18.61 5.54 13.35
N LEU A 31 -18.30 4.36 12.84
CA LEU A 31 -17.05 4.08 12.13
C LEU A 31 -16.75 5.13 11.03
N VAL A 32 -17.75 5.44 10.20
CA VAL A 32 -17.61 6.40 9.10
C VAL A 32 -17.51 7.83 9.64
N GLY A 33 -18.31 8.17 10.66
CA GLY A 33 -18.30 9.47 11.31
C GLY A 33 -16.93 9.79 11.91
N ALA A 34 -16.33 8.86 12.63
CA ALA A 34 -15.00 9.02 13.23
C ALA A 34 -13.93 9.18 12.16
N LEU A 35 -13.96 8.35 11.11
CA LEU A 35 -13.02 8.45 9.99
C LEU A 35 -13.08 9.84 9.33
N LEU A 36 -14.28 10.36 9.10
CA LEU A 36 -14.49 11.69 8.51
C LEU A 36 -14.12 12.83 9.47
N HIS A 37 -14.41 12.68 10.76
CA HIS A 37 -14.04 13.65 11.79
C HIS A 37 -12.51 13.76 11.91
N LEU A 38 -11.83 12.64 12.15
CA LEU A 38 -10.38 12.58 12.36
C LEU A 38 -9.61 12.97 11.11
N SER A 39 -10.05 12.51 9.93
CA SER A 39 -9.43 12.93 8.67
C SER A 39 -9.46 14.44 8.50
N ARG A 40 -10.61 15.10 8.76
CA ARG A 40 -10.73 16.56 8.65
C ARG A 40 -9.86 17.25 9.71
N LYS A 41 -9.96 16.83 10.96
CA LYS A 41 -9.22 17.38 12.09
C LYS A 41 -7.71 17.35 11.89
N HIS A 42 -7.19 16.28 11.28
CA HIS A 42 -5.75 16.06 11.08
C HIS A 42 -5.30 16.25 9.63
N SER A 43 -6.18 16.67 8.71
CA SER A 43 -5.90 16.83 7.27
C SER A 43 -5.29 15.58 6.61
N LEU A 44 -5.78 14.40 6.99
CA LEU A 44 -5.28 13.11 6.50
C LEU A 44 -6.13 12.55 5.35
N PRO A 45 -5.53 11.90 4.34
CA PRO A 45 -6.26 11.29 3.24
C PRO A 45 -7.11 10.10 3.71
N ARG A 46 -8.35 10.04 3.21
CA ARG A 46 -9.37 9.06 3.61
C ARG A 46 -9.33 7.76 2.80
N ALA A 47 -9.05 7.88 1.50
CA ALA A 47 -9.27 6.80 0.54
C ALA A 47 -8.53 5.52 0.93
N SER A 48 -7.25 5.62 1.33
CA SER A 48 -6.46 4.46 1.74
C SER A 48 -6.99 3.81 3.01
N ALA A 49 -7.41 4.59 4.00
CA ALA A 49 -7.99 4.05 5.23
C ALA A 49 -9.34 3.34 4.95
N ILE A 50 -10.18 3.91 4.09
CA ILE A 50 -11.44 3.29 3.67
C ILE A 50 -11.18 1.94 2.99
N ALA A 51 -10.28 1.90 2.01
CA ALA A 51 -9.95 0.67 1.30
C ALA A 51 -9.44 -0.42 2.25
N LEU A 52 -8.51 -0.07 3.16
CA LEU A 52 -7.98 -1.02 4.13
C LEU A 52 -9.02 -1.51 5.14
N LEU A 53 -9.95 -0.65 5.56
CA LEU A 53 -11.08 -1.06 6.40
C LEU A 53 -11.99 -2.02 5.64
N GLN A 54 -12.29 -1.74 4.36
CA GLN A 54 -13.09 -2.62 3.52
C GLN A 54 -12.43 -3.99 3.33
N ASP A 55 -11.11 -4.03 3.09
CA ASP A 55 -10.35 -5.29 2.98
C ASP A 55 -10.27 -6.04 4.31
N ALA A 56 -10.34 -5.32 5.44
CA ALA A 56 -10.36 -5.92 6.77
C ALA A 56 -11.72 -6.51 7.15
N MET A 57 -12.81 -6.13 6.47
CA MET A 57 -14.16 -6.59 6.79
C MET A 57 -14.26 -8.11 6.88
N PRO A 58 -15.16 -8.64 7.72
CA PRO A 58 -15.39 -10.09 7.81
C PRO A 58 -16.00 -10.66 6.52
N ARG A 59 -16.66 -9.81 5.72
CA ARG A 59 -17.25 -10.17 4.42
C ARG A 59 -16.72 -9.21 3.35
N PRO A 60 -16.14 -9.72 2.25
CA PRO A 60 -15.72 -8.89 1.13
C PRO A 60 -16.88 -8.06 0.58
N GLY A 61 -16.62 -6.79 0.26
CA GLY A 61 -17.62 -5.87 -0.32
C GLY A 61 -18.66 -5.35 0.67
N LEU A 62 -18.58 -5.68 1.96
CA LEU A 62 -19.49 -5.14 2.97
C LEU A 62 -19.27 -3.62 3.15
N PRO A 63 -20.29 -2.78 2.98
CA PRO A 63 -20.15 -1.34 3.23
C PRO A 63 -19.86 -1.05 4.70
N LEU A 64 -19.00 -0.07 4.97
CA LEU A 64 -18.62 0.31 6.36
C LEU A 64 -19.83 0.70 7.22
N VAL A 65 -20.80 1.39 6.63
CA VAL A 65 -22.05 1.78 7.31
C VAL A 65 -22.84 0.54 7.72
N HIS A 66 -23.00 -0.42 6.80
CA HIS A 66 -23.70 -1.66 7.09
C HIS A 66 -22.98 -2.47 8.18
N PHE A 67 -21.65 -2.56 8.10
CA PHE A 67 -20.88 -3.20 9.17
C PHE A 67 -21.14 -2.54 10.53
N ASN A 68 -21.05 -1.21 10.61
CA ASN A 68 -21.27 -0.46 11.86
C ASN A 68 -22.67 -0.72 12.45
N ASP A 69 -23.70 -0.70 11.60
CA ASP A 69 -25.08 -0.66 12.08
C ASP A 69 -25.67 -2.06 12.31
N THR A 70 -25.29 -3.07 11.53
CA THR A 70 -25.91 -4.41 11.60
C THR A 70 -24.97 -5.49 12.12
N CYS A 71 -23.68 -5.41 11.80
CA CYS A 71 -22.73 -6.50 12.04
C CYS A 71 -21.85 -6.30 13.27
N CYS A 72 -21.54 -5.04 13.61
CA CYS A 72 -20.71 -4.71 14.75
C CYS A 72 -21.58 -4.68 16.01
N GLY A 73 -21.33 -5.60 16.94
CA GLY A 73 -22.01 -5.71 18.22
C GLY A 73 -21.29 -5.02 19.37
N SER A 74 -20.01 -4.68 19.21
CA SER A 74 -19.21 -4.07 20.29
C SER A 74 -18.05 -3.20 19.78
N VAL A 75 -17.58 -2.29 20.65
CA VAL A 75 -16.34 -1.52 20.43
C VAL A 75 -15.14 -2.45 20.22
N SER A 76 -15.09 -3.58 20.92
CA SER A 76 -14.01 -4.56 20.76
C SER A 76 -13.96 -5.15 19.36
N GLU A 77 -15.11 -5.48 18.76
CA GLU A 77 -15.18 -5.94 17.37
C GLU A 77 -14.79 -4.83 16.39
N LEU A 78 -15.25 -3.60 16.62
CA LEU A 78 -14.86 -2.44 15.83
C LEU A 78 -13.33 -2.25 15.83
N ARG A 79 -12.72 -2.27 17.02
CA ARG A 79 -11.27 -2.18 17.21
C ARG A 79 -10.52 -3.33 16.52
N SER A 80 -11.05 -4.55 16.57
CA SER A 80 -10.45 -5.71 15.90
C SER A 80 -10.33 -5.49 14.39
N ILE A 81 -11.37 -4.94 13.77
CA ILE A 81 -11.35 -4.59 12.33
C ILE A 81 -10.34 -3.50 12.03
N ILE A 82 -10.27 -2.44 12.84
CA ILE A 82 -9.29 -1.36 12.66
C ILE A 82 -7.86 -1.89 12.81
N LEU A 83 -7.61 -2.77 13.80
CA LEU A 83 -6.31 -3.42 13.98
C LEU A 83 -5.93 -4.31 12.79
N LYS A 84 -6.90 -5.04 12.22
CA LYS A 84 -6.68 -5.85 11.02
C LYS A 84 -6.33 -4.96 9.82
N ALA A 85 -7.06 -3.87 9.62
CA ALA A 85 -6.75 -2.88 8.58
C ALA A 85 -5.35 -2.26 8.77
N ARG A 86 -4.94 -2.03 10.03
CA ARG A 86 -3.59 -1.52 10.36
C ARG A 86 -2.49 -2.49 9.98
N ARG A 87 -2.67 -3.79 10.26
CA ARG A 87 -1.74 -4.86 9.86
C ARG A 87 -1.62 -4.97 8.34
N LEU A 88 -2.76 -5.00 7.63
CA LEU A 88 -2.77 -5.02 6.15
C LEU A 88 -1.94 -3.88 5.56
N ALA A 89 -1.99 -2.72 6.20
CA ALA A 89 -1.22 -1.58 5.74
C ALA A 89 0.29 -1.69 5.99
N ASP A 90 0.70 -2.31 7.09
CA ASP A 90 2.11 -2.63 7.33
C ASP A 90 2.61 -3.66 6.32
N ASP A 91 1.82 -4.70 6.06
CA ASP A 91 2.12 -5.73 5.06
C ASP A 91 2.26 -5.12 3.66
N HIS A 92 1.33 -4.23 3.25
CA HIS A 92 1.43 -3.51 1.99
C HIS A 92 2.66 -2.59 1.91
N ALA A 93 3.03 -1.95 3.01
CA ALA A 93 4.23 -1.12 3.06
C ALA A 93 5.51 -1.96 2.93
N GLU A 94 5.55 -3.12 3.57
CA GLU A 94 6.64 -4.09 3.45
C GLU A 94 6.74 -4.62 2.02
N GLN A 95 5.64 -5.06 1.45
CA GLN A 95 5.58 -5.57 0.08
C GLN A 95 6.07 -4.52 -0.94
N LYS A 96 5.69 -3.25 -0.77
CA LYS A 96 6.19 -2.16 -1.62
C LYS A 96 7.70 -1.96 -1.49
N ARG A 97 8.24 -2.03 -0.27
CA ARG A 97 9.68 -1.92 -0.01
C ARG A 97 10.44 -3.10 -0.63
N ALA A 98 9.95 -4.32 -0.46
CA ALA A 98 10.51 -5.51 -1.07
C ALA A 98 10.49 -5.45 -2.61
N ALA A 99 9.38 -5.02 -3.21
CA ALA A 99 9.26 -4.86 -4.66
C ALA A 99 10.21 -3.80 -5.21
N ALA A 100 10.39 -2.68 -4.49
CA ALA A 100 11.35 -1.65 -4.87
C ALA A 100 12.80 -2.17 -4.81
N ALA A 101 13.15 -2.91 -3.75
CA ALA A 101 14.47 -3.54 -3.63
C ALA A 101 14.73 -4.55 -4.74
N ALA A 102 13.75 -5.41 -5.04
CA ALA A 102 13.84 -6.38 -6.12
C ALA A 102 14.02 -5.71 -7.50
N LYS A 103 13.29 -4.63 -7.76
CA LYS A 103 13.44 -3.84 -9.00
C LYS A 103 14.84 -3.25 -9.11
N THR A 104 15.35 -2.63 -8.04
CA THR A 104 16.70 -2.05 -8.00
C THR A 104 17.76 -3.11 -8.23
N TRP A 105 17.65 -4.27 -7.58
CA TRP A 105 18.56 -5.39 -7.77
C TRP A 105 18.57 -5.89 -9.21
N LEU A 106 17.39 -6.08 -9.81
CA LEU A 106 17.27 -6.57 -11.18
C LEU A 106 17.92 -5.61 -12.18
N LEU A 107 17.69 -4.30 -12.03
CA LEU A 107 18.31 -3.29 -12.90
C LEU A 107 19.84 -3.31 -12.76
N ALA A 108 20.37 -3.48 -11.55
CA ALA A 108 21.81 -3.60 -11.33
C ALA A 108 22.39 -4.86 -11.99
N GLN A 109 21.68 -5.98 -11.96
CA GLN A 109 22.11 -7.21 -12.66
C GLN A 109 22.11 -7.04 -14.17
N ILE A 110 21.07 -6.39 -14.74
CA ILE A 110 21.01 -6.11 -16.18
C ILE A 110 22.20 -5.25 -16.61
N GLU A 111 22.50 -4.18 -15.85
CA GLU A 111 23.65 -3.31 -16.13
C GLU A 111 24.98 -4.05 -16.02
N LYS A 112 25.16 -4.87 -14.98
CA LYS A 112 26.35 -5.72 -14.83
C LYS A 112 26.53 -6.65 -16.03
N ASN A 113 25.46 -7.34 -16.44
CA ASN A 113 25.50 -8.26 -17.58
C ASN A 113 25.75 -7.53 -18.90
N ARG A 114 25.22 -6.31 -19.07
CA ARG A 114 25.52 -5.46 -20.24
C ARG A 114 27.01 -5.12 -20.31
N ARG A 115 27.63 -4.75 -19.18
CA ARG A 115 29.08 -4.47 -19.10
C ARG A 115 29.93 -5.69 -19.42
N VAL A 116 29.58 -6.86 -18.90
CA VAL A 116 30.31 -8.11 -19.21
C VAL A 116 30.24 -8.43 -20.70
N ARG A 117 29.04 -8.36 -21.32
CA ARG A 117 28.88 -8.62 -22.76
C ARG A 117 29.59 -7.60 -23.64
N SER A 118 29.71 -6.34 -23.22
CA SER A 118 30.48 -5.33 -23.98
C SER A 118 31.99 -5.55 -23.93
N VAL A 119 32.50 -6.21 -22.88
CA VAL A 119 33.93 -6.57 -22.78
C VAL A 119 34.23 -7.77 -23.68
N ASP A 120 33.39 -8.80 -23.68
CA ASP A 120 33.58 -9.99 -24.55
C ASP A 120 33.42 -9.68 -26.04
N GLY A 121 32.58 -8.70 -26.42
CA GLY A 121 32.36 -8.33 -27.82
C GLY A 121 33.49 -7.49 -28.45
N ALA A 122 34.43 -6.98 -27.66
CA ALA A 122 35.53 -6.15 -28.15
C ALA A 122 36.78 -6.97 -28.55
N ASP A 123 36.83 -8.27 -28.23
CA ASP A 123 38.01 -9.12 -28.42
C ASP A 123 37.88 -10.10 -29.62
N THR A 124 36.95 -9.84 -30.55
CA THR A 124 36.79 -10.66 -31.76
C THR A 124 36.49 -9.79 -32.99
N ALA A 125 37.46 -8.97 -33.37
CA ALA A 125 37.57 -8.45 -34.73
C ALA A 125 38.98 -8.74 -35.25
N PRO A 126 39.20 -9.76 -36.10
CA PRO A 126 40.41 -9.82 -36.88
C PRO A 126 40.29 -8.74 -37.97
N ASP A 127 40.97 -7.61 -37.75
CA ASP A 127 41.29 -6.65 -38.80
C ASP A 127 42.12 -7.37 -39.88
N GLN A 128 41.47 -7.87 -40.93
CA GLN A 128 42.14 -8.11 -42.21
C GLN A 128 41.78 -6.98 -43.18
N PRO A 129 42.76 -6.21 -43.66
CA PRO A 129 42.52 -5.23 -44.70
C PRO A 129 42.20 -5.97 -46.00
N LEU A 130 40.99 -5.77 -46.53
CA LEU A 130 40.66 -6.17 -47.89
C LEU A 130 41.50 -5.33 -48.86
N ALA A 131 42.58 -5.91 -49.36
CA ALA A 131 43.38 -5.31 -50.42
C ALA A 131 42.56 -5.25 -51.73
N PRO A 132 42.59 -4.13 -52.48
CA PRO A 132 41.96 -4.06 -53.79
C PRO A 132 42.92 -4.62 -54.84
N GLU A 133 42.61 -5.79 -55.40
CA GLU A 133 43.26 -6.25 -56.64
C GLU A 133 42.86 -5.33 -57.78
N ARG A 134 43.83 -4.53 -58.25
CA ARG A 134 43.78 -3.90 -59.56
C ARG A 134 44.16 -4.96 -60.59
N LEU A 135 43.30 -5.20 -61.56
CA LEU A 135 43.71 -5.81 -62.83
C LEU A 135 43.42 -4.81 -63.96
N ALA A 136 44.50 -4.48 -64.64
CA ALA A 136 44.63 -3.50 -65.70
C ALA A 136 44.17 -4.08 -67.05
N ALA A 137 43.77 -3.13 -67.92
CA ALA A 137 43.78 -3.12 -69.39
C ALA A 137 43.31 -4.38 -70.15
#